data_AF-A0A382URT6-F1
#
_entry.id   AF-A0A382URT6-F1
#
_cell.length_a   1.000
_cell.length_b   1.000
_cell.length_c   1.000
_cell.angle_alpha   90.00
_cell.angle_beta   90.00
_cell.angle_gamma   90.00
#
_symmetry.space_group_name_H-M   'P 1'
#
loop_
_entity.id
_entity.type
_entity.pdbx_description
1 polymer ?
#
loop_
_entity_poly.entity_id
_entity_poly.type
_entity_poly.pdbx_seq_one_letter_code
_entity_poly.pdbx_strand_id
1 'polypeptide(L)'
;MTKLSYSMAIQTDPVSGLKIFDTRASKASDKITGKGYSILHDESLTTLPEIPKGAVFSTEEQAKYREFKEKRRGAADYMDMVGDFSMYLQDLYSADPVPRDSLSDECEILVVGAGFAGIL
;
A
#
# COMPACT_ATOMS: atom_id res chain seq x y z
N MET A 1 -21.82 2.34 -31.96
CA MET A 1 -20.96 3.24 -31.17
C MET A 1 -21.61 3.43 -29.81
N THR A 2 -21.26 2.60 -28.84
CA THR A 2 -21.86 2.62 -27.51
C THR A 2 -21.08 3.61 -26.65
N LYS A 3 -21.72 4.71 -26.24
CA LYS A 3 -21.11 5.71 -25.35
C LYS A 3 -20.65 5.03 -24.06
N LEU A 4 -19.35 5.08 -23.76
CA LEU A 4 -18.87 4.82 -22.41
C LEU A 4 -19.47 5.92 -21.51
N SER A 5 -20.31 5.51 -20.57
CA SER A 5 -20.78 6.37 -19.49
C SER A 5 -19.58 6.65 -18.57
N TYR A 6 -19.20 7.92 -18.44
CA TYR A 6 -18.16 8.38 -17.53
C TYR A 6 -18.65 8.20 -16.08
N SER A 7 -18.16 7.20 -15.34
CA SER A 7 -18.35 7.17 -13.89
C SER A 7 -17.45 8.25 -13.28
N MET A 8 -17.99 9.06 -12.36
CA MET A 8 -17.17 10.03 -11.63
C MET A 8 -16.22 9.29 -10.69
N ALA A 9 -14.94 9.66 -10.70
CA ALA A 9 -13.90 9.03 -9.88
C ALA A 9 -14.17 9.13 -8.37
N ILE A 10 -14.94 10.12 -7.92
CA ILE A 10 -15.43 10.24 -6.55
C ILE A 10 -16.90 10.67 -6.59
N GLN A 11 -17.76 9.96 -5.86
CA GLN A 11 -19.18 10.30 -5.70
C GLN A 11 -19.62 10.10 -4.25
N THR A 12 -20.74 10.69 -3.85
CA THR A 12 -21.35 10.41 -2.55
C THR A 12 -22.51 9.44 -2.76
N ASP A 13 -22.51 8.32 -2.02
CA ASP A 13 -23.65 7.41 -1.98
C ASP A 13 -24.89 8.15 -1.44
N PRO A 14 -25.98 8.25 -2.22
CA PRO A 14 -27.18 8.96 -1.78
C PRO A 14 -27.90 8.27 -0.62
N VAL A 15 -27.64 6.99 -0.35
CA VAL A 15 -28.29 6.23 0.72
C VAL A 15 -27.51 6.31 2.02
N SER A 16 -26.19 6.04 1.99
CA SER A 16 -25.35 6.04 3.19
C SER A 16 -24.68 7.37 3.50
N GLY A 17 -24.61 8.29 2.53
CA GLY A 17 -23.85 9.55 2.62
C GLY A 17 -22.33 9.37 2.54
N LEU A 18 -21.83 8.13 2.38
CA LEU A 18 -20.40 7.83 2.31
C LEU A 18 -19.82 8.20 0.94
N LYS A 19 -18.54 8.56 0.91
CA LYS A 19 -17.81 8.77 -0.35
C LYS A 19 -17.48 7.42 -0.99
N ILE A 20 -17.89 7.24 -2.24
CA ILE A 20 -17.48 6.14 -3.11
C ILE A 20 -16.34 6.65 -3.99
N PHE A 21 -15.20 5.98 -3.93
CA PHE A 21 -14.02 6.29 -4.75
C PHE A 21 -13.89 5.23 -5.85
N ASP A 22 -14.12 5.64 -7.10
CA ASP A 22 -13.84 4.87 -8.32
C ASP A 22 -12.48 5.29 -8.91
N THR A 23 -11.46 5.35 -8.04
CA THR A 23 -10.09 5.80 -8.36
C THR A 23 -9.17 4.63 -8.71
N ARG A 24 -9.72 3.48 -9.12
CA ARG A 24 -8.90 2.33 -9.49
C ARG A 24 -8.01 2.72 -10.67
N ALA A 25 -6.71 2.48 -10.52
CA ALA A 25 -5.79 2.54 -11.65
C ALA A 25 -6.29 1.59 -12.74
N SER A 26 -6.34 2.09 -13.98
CA SER A 26 -6.65 1.28 -15.16
C SER A 26 -5.71 0.08 -15.23
N LYS A 27 -6.18 -1.06 -15.73
CA LYS A 27 -5.29 -2.21 -15.97
C LYS A 27 -4.19 -1.79 -16.95
N ALA A 28 -2.94 -1.82 -16.48
CA ALA A 28 -1.79 -1.51 -17.33
C ALA A 28 -1.56 -2.54 -18.46
N SER A 29 -2.04 -3.79 -18.30
CA SER A 29 -2.07 -4.78 -19.38
C SER A 29 -3.07 -5.91 -19.12
N ASP A 30 -3.45 -6.62 -20.19
CA ASP A 30 -4.31 -7.82 -20.13
C ASP A 30 -3.65 -9.01 -19.42
N LYS A 31 -2.32 -8.96 -19.21
CA LYS A 31 -1.57 -9.97 -18.45
C LYS A 31 -1.85 -9.89 -16.95
N ILE A 32 -2.37 -8.76 -16.46
CA ILE A 32 -2.72 -8.56 -15.05
C ILE A 32 -4.08 -9.22 -14.78
N THR A 33 -4.00 -10.44 -14.23
CA THR A 33 -5.15 -11.20 -13.73
C THR A 33 -5.22 -11.06 -12.22
N GLY A 34 -6.30 -10.45 -11.73
CA GLY A 34 -6.49 -10.20 -10.30
C GLY A 34 -7.68 -9.27 -10.06
N LYS A 35 -8.37 -9.48 -8.93
CA LYS A 35 -9.20 -8.45 -8.31
C LYS A 35 -8.29 -7.71 -7.32
N GLY A 36 -8.34 -6.38 -7.29
CA GLY A 36 -7.71 -5.60 -6.22
C GLY A 36 -8.42 -5.83 -4.88
N TYR A 37 -8.54 -4.80 -4.06
CA TYR A 37 -9.27 -4.90 -2.79
C TYR A 37 -10.70 -5.43 -3.01
N SER A 38 -11.01 -6.52 -2.32
CA SER A 38 -12.31 -7.18 -2.29
C SER A 38 -12.56 -7.63 -0.85
N ILE A 39 -13.81 -7.58 -0.40
CA ILE A 39 -14.15 -8.12 0.91
C ILE A 39 -14.05 -9.65 0.81
N LEU A 40 -13.16 -10.23 1.61
CA LEU A 40 -13.01 -11.68 1.76
C LEU A 40 -13.57 -12.06 3.13
N HIS A 41 -14.53 -12.98 3.14
CA HIS A 41 -15.15 -13.51 4.36
C HIS A 41 -14.50 -14.84 4.80
N ASP A 42 -13.27 -15.09 4.38
CA ASP A 42 -12.55 -16.30 4.73
C ASP A 42 -11.89 -16.14 6.12
N GLU A 43 -12.51 -16.73 7.13
CA GLU A 43 -12.03 -16.69 8.51
C GLU A 43 -10.65 -17.35 8.67
N SER A 44 -10.26 -18.27 7.78
CA SER A 44 -8.93 -18.89 7.85
C SER A 44 -7.80 -17.89 7.62
N LEU A 45 -8.08 -16.77 6.93
CA LEU A 45 -7.11 -15.69 6.69
C LEU A 45 -6.88 -14.80 7.91
N THR A 46 -7.75 -14.88 8.93
CA THR A 46 -7.66 -14.12 10.17
C THR A 46 -7.51 -15.01 11.41
N THR A 47 -7.65 -16.33 11.25
CA THR A 47 -7.51 -17.29 12.34
C THR A 47 -6.04 -17.57 12.61
N LEU A 48 -5.56 -17.17 13.78
CA LEU A 48 -4.21 -17.51 14.25
C LEU A 48 -4.14 -18.98 14.70
N PRO A 49 -3.00 -19.65 14.53
CA PRO A 49 -2.80 -21.00 15.07
C PRO A 49 -2.85 -20.99 16.60
N GLU A 50 -3.16 -22.14 17.20
CA GLU A 50 -3.16 -22.29 18.65
C GLU A 50 -1.77 -21.99 19.22
N ILE A 51 -1.73 -21.05 20.18
CA ILE A 51 -0.50 -20.66 20.84
C ILE A 51 -0.09 -21.79 21.81
N PRO A 52 1.16 -22.29 21.75
CA PRO A 52 1.64 -23.28 22.70
C PRO A 52 1.49 -22.78 24.15
N LYS A 53 0.72 -23.51 24.96
CA LYS A 53 0.48 -23.14 26.36
C LYS A 53 1.79 -23.21 27.16
N GLY A 54 2.09 -22.15 27.91
CA GLY A 54 3.25 -22.10 28.81
C GLY A 54 4.58 -21.84 28.13
N ALA A 55 4.60 -21.51 26.83
CA ALA A 55 5.82 -21.04 26.17
C ALA A 55 6.27 -19.72 26.80
N VAL A 56 7.51 -19.68 27.29
CA VAL A 56 8.15 -18.49 27.85
C VAL A 56 9.41 -18.17 27.06
N PHE A 57 9.73 -16.89 26.92
CA PHE A 57 10.97 -16.46 26.27
C PHE A 57 12.14 -16.63 27.26
N SER A 58 12.59 -17.88 27.39
CA SER A 58 13.62 -18.30 28.34
C SER A 58 14.97 -17.64 28.06
N THR A 59 15.89 -17.77 29.01
CA THR A 59 17.28 -17.31 28.86
C THR A 59 18.00 -18.00 27.69
N GLU A 60 17.72 -19.28 27.44
CA GLU A 60 18.28 -20.01 26.30
C GLU A 60 17.74 -19.44 24.97
N GLU A 61 16.43 -19.21 24.87
CA GLU A 61 15.82 -18.62 23.67
C GLU A 61 16.30 -17.18 23.43
N GLN A 62 16.50 -16.40 24.49
CA GLN A 62 17.11 -15.08 24.41
C GLN A 62 18.54 -15.12 23.88
N ALA A 63 19.35 -16.11 24.29
CA ALA A 63 20.71 -16.29 23.82
C ALA A 63 20.73 -16.65 22.32
N LYS A 64 19.88 -17.60 21.90
CA LYS A 64 19.71 -17.97 20.48
C LYS A 64 19.29 -16.78 19.62
N TYR A 65 18.29 -16.02 20.07
CA TYR A 65 17.84 -14.82 19.36
C TYR A 65 18.92 -13.74 19.27
N ARG A 66 19.71 -13.57 20.33
CA ARG A 66 20.83 -12.62 20.34
C ARG A 66 21.89 -13.04 19.33
N GLU A 67 22.35 -14.29 19.39
CA GLU A 67 23.33 -14.83 18.44
C GLU A 67 22.86 -14.66 16.99
N PHE A 68 21.60 -14.96 16.70
CA PHE A 68 21.02 -14.78 15.36
C PHE A 68 21.05 -13.31 14.90
N LYS A 69 20.70 -12.37 15.79
CA LYS A 69 20.76 -10.92 15.49
C LYS A 69 22.20 -10.45 15.27
N GLU A 70 23.12 -10.86 16.13
CA GLU A 70 24.54 -10.50 16.02
C GLU A 70 25.16 -11.03 14.72
N LYS A 71 24.82 -12.26 14.31
CA LYS A 71 25.30 -12.84 13.05
C LYS A 71 24.87 -12.03 11.81
N ARG A 72 23.78 -11.28 11.89
CA ARG A 72 23.24 -10.44 10.81
C ARG A 72 23.50 -8.95 11.02
N ARG A 73 24.23 -8.59 12.07
CA ARG A 73 24.64 -7.20 12.30
C ARG A 73 25.50 -6.76 11.13
N GLY A 74 25.09 -5.69 10.44
CA GLY A 74 25.76 -5.20 9.24
C GLY A 74 25.29 -5.83 7.93
N ALA A 75 24.45 -6.87 7.94
CA ALA A 75 23.88 -7.43 6.69
C ALA A 75 22.75 -6.56 6.08
N ALA A 76 22.62 -5.33 6.56
CA ALA A 76 21.66 -4.33 6.12
C ALA A 76 22.40 -3.18 5.41
N ASP A 77 23.39 -3.54 4.59
CA ASP A 77 24.06 -2.62 3.68
C ASP A 77 23.10 -2.32 2.52
N TYR A 78 22.13 -1.45 2.79
CA TYR A 78 21.29 -0.90 1.74
C TYR A 78 22.16 -0.02 0.85
N MET A 79 22.12 -0.30 -0.44
CA MET A 79 22.70 0.55 -1.47
C MET A 79 21.59 1.29 -2.19
N ASP A 80 21.89 2.53 -2.59
CA ASP A 80 20.98 3.28 -3.45
C ASP A 80 20.82 2.56 -4.79
N MET A 81 19.57 2.51 -5.28
CA MET A 81 19.28 1.97 -6.61
C MET A 81 19.67 2.99 -7.69
N VAL A 82 20.94 2.98 -8.08
CA VAL A 82 21.52 3.88 -9.09
C VAL A 82 21.81 3.17 -10.41
N GLY A 83 22.08 3.92 -11.47
CA GLY A 83 22.38 3.39 -12.80
C GLY A 83 21.22 2.58 -13.37
N ASP A 84 21.50 1.40 -13.92
CA ASP A 84 20.51 0.52 -14.55
C ASP A 84 19.39 0.09 -13.58
N PHE A 85 19.66 0.07 -12.27
CA PHE A 85 18.67 -0.29 -11.26
C PHE A 85 17.74 0.86 -10.86
N SER A 86 18.03 2.10 -11.26
CA SER A 86 17.17 3.26 -10.93
C SER A 86 15.76 3.16 -11.51
N MET A 87 15.57 2.34 -12.54
CA MET A 87 14.26 2.06 -13.13
C MET A 87 13.25 1.51 -12.12
N TYR A 88 13.72 0.77 -11.11
CA TYR A 88 12.84 0.22 -10.06
C TYR A 88 12.29 1.28 -9.09
N LEU A 89 12.84 2.50 -9.10
CA LEU A 89 12.32 3.63 -8.34
C LEU A 89 11.23 4.41 -9.09
N GLN A 90 10.97 4.06 -10.36
CA GLN A 90 9.96 4.74 -11.17
C GLN A 90 8.55 4.30 -10.76
N ASP A 91 7.61 5.25 -10.78
CA ASP A 91 6.19 4.94 -10.61
C ASP A 91 5.65 4.29 -11.88
N LEU A 92 5.29 3.00 -11.78
CA LEU A 92 4.74 2.21 -12.89
C LEU A 92 3.21 2.22 -12.92
N TYR A 93 2.56 2.80 -11.91
CA TYR A 93 1.12 2.73 -11.73
C TYR A 93 0.40 4.03 -12.11
N SER A 94 1.12 5.15 -12.09
CA SER A 94 0.61 6.42 -12.60
C SER A 94 0.48 6.41 -14.12
N ALA A 95 -0.67 6.85 -14.62
CA ALA A 95 -0.83 7.26 -16.01
C ALA A 95 -0.24 8.66 -16.22
N ASP A 96 -0.25 9.16 -17.46
CA ASP A 96 0.12 10.53 -17.74
C ASP A 96 -0.64 11.51 -16.83
N PRO A 97 0.01 12.54 -16.28
CA PRO A 97 -0.64 13.50 -15.40
C PRO A 97 -1.88 14.11 -16.06
N VAL A 98 -3.00 14.08 -15.35
CA VAL A 98 -4.23 14.74 -15.80
C VAL A 98 -3.98 16.25 -15.86
N PRO A 99 -4.23 16.94 -17.00
CA PRO A 99 -4.04 18.38 -17.11
C PRO A 99 -4.87 19.13 -16.06
N ARG A 100 -4.19 19.94 -15.25
CA ARG A 100 -4.78 20.79 -14.20
C ARG A 100 -3.91 22.01 -13.97
N ASP A 101 -4.52 23.09 -13.52
CA ASP A 101 -3.79 24.32 -13.18
C ASP A 101 -2.84 24.09 -12.00
N SER A 102 -1.74 24.86 -11.95
CA SER A 102 -0.82 24.82 -10.82
C SER A 102 -1.50 25.38 -9.57
N LEU A 103 -1.37 24.67 -8.46
CA LEU A 103 -1.78 25.16 -7.15
C LEU A 103 -0.73 26.14 -6.63
N SER A 104 -1.16 27.34 -6.25
CA SER A 104 -0.29 28.42 -5.72
C SER A 104 -0.92 29.08 -4.48
N ASP A 105 -1.81 28.35 -3.83
CA ASP A 105 -2.59 28.82 -2.69
C ASP A 105 -1.73 28.94 -1.43
N GLU A 106 -1.98 29.98 -0.64
CA GLU A 106 -1.50 30.07 0.73
C GLU A 106 -2.45 29.24 1.61
N CYS A 107 -1.90 28.32 2.40
CA CYS A 107 -2.69 27.43 3.25
C CYS A 107 -2.17 27.42 4.69
N GLU A 108 -3.09 27.26 5.66
CA GLU A 108 -2.72 27.16 7.08
C GLU A 108 -2.03 25.81 7.39
N ILE A 109 -2.40 24.75 6.65
CA ILE A 109 -1.90 23.39 6.84
C ILE A 109 -1.62 22.75 5.48
N LEU A 110 -0.39 22.23 5.31
CA LEU A 110 0.03 21.40 4.19
C LEU A 110 0.37 20.00 4.70
N VAL A 111 -0.37 18.99 4.22
CA VAL A 111 -0.07 17.58 4.52
C VAL A 111 0.77 16.99 3.40
N VAL A 112 1.99 16.54 3.72
CA VAL A 112 2.92 15.93 2.76
C VAL A 112 2.87 14.41 2.90
N GLY A 113 2.32 13.76 1.88
CA GLY A 113 2.17 12.31 1.80
C GLY A 113 0.71 11.88 1.84
N ALA A 114 0.25 11.27 0.75
CA ALA A 114 -1.13 10.79 0.59
C ALA A 114 -1.31 9.32 1.02
N GLY A 115 -0.52 8.87 2.01
CA GLY A 115 -0.68 7.55 2.64
C GLY A 115 -1.80 7.54 3.68
N PHE A 116 -2.09 6.38 4.28
CA PHE A 116 -3.19 6.27 5.25
C PHE A 116 -3.11 7.26 6.41
N ALA A 117 -1.92 7.54 6.93
CA ALA A 117 -1.74 8.50 8.01
C ALA A 117 -2.06 9.95 7.61
N GLY A 118 -1.88 10.33 6.34
CA GLY A 118 -2.19 11.67 5.85
C GLY A 118 -3.67 11.88 5.49
N ILE A 119 -4.46 10.80 5.46
CA ILE A 119 -5.89 10.82 5.12
C ILE A 119 -6.78 10.75 6.38
N LEU A 120 -6.24 10.25 7.51
CA LEU A 120 -6.90 10.22 8.81
C LEU A 120 -6.97 11.61 9.45
#